data_AF-J0P444-F1
#
_entry.id   AF-J0P444-F1
#
_cell.length_a   1.000
_cell.length_b   1.000
_cell.length_c   1.000
_cell.angle_alpha   90.00
_cell.angle_beta   90.00
_cell.angle_gamma   90.00
#
_symmetry.space_group_name_H-M   'P 1'
#
loop_
_entity.id
_entity.type
_entity.pdbx_description
1 polymer ?
#
loop_
_entity_poly.entity_id
_entity_poly.type
_entity_poly.pdbx_seq_one_letter_code
_entity_poly.pdbx_strand_id
1 'polypeptide(L)'
;MGRKPVKKERIDDPSLKASWIEQLSTVYLRNGLTKFTMDDIAAKLGISKATLYKYFASRAEILDAVVRLRITEIEAFEDQLSDDKITFSERYFEVIKTASVMLAEMSNQFLIDSRQLYPELWAKMRDFQDRALFVAEAFYRKGIEAGIMNDINPRLLALTDKMFIRSVADEAFLQESLFKFFSQQLD
;
A
#
# COMPACT_ATOMS: atom_id res chain seq x y z
N MET A 1 45.96 -9.48 -13.69
CA MET A 1 45.71 -8.61 -12.53
C MET A 1 44.20 -8.39 -12.38
N GLY A 2 43.58 -8.94 -11.33
CA GLY A 2 42.16 -8.72 -11.06
C GLY A 2 41.93 -7.29 -10.55
N ARG A 3 41.01 -6.55 -11.17
CA ARG A 3 40.60 -5.22 -10.67
C ARG A 3 39.94 -5.41 -9.29
N LYS A 4 40.52 -4.81 -8.24
CA LYS A 4 39.89 -4.71 -6.92
C LYS A 4 38.55 -3.99 -7.08
N PRO A 5 37.44 -4.50 -6.52
CA PRO A 5 36.17 -3.78 -6.56
C PRO A 5 36.33 -2.52 -5.71
N VAL A 6 36.17 -1.36 -6.36
CA VAL A 6 36.04 -0.08 -5.64
C VAL A 6 34.78 -0.20 -4.80
N LYS A 7 34.92 -0.26 -3.47
CA LYS A 7 33.80 -0.06 -2.55
C LYS A 7 33.28 1.35 -2.82
N LYS A 8 32.23 1.48 -3.62
CA LYS A 8 31.54 2.75 -3.81
C LYS A 8 30.93 3.14 -2.46
N GLU A 9 31.47 4.18 -1.83
CA GLU A 9 30.83 4.81 -0.68
C GLU A 9 29.41 5.22 -1.09
N ARG A 10 28.42 4.73 -0.33
CA ARG A 10 27.02 5.05 -0.56
C ARG A 10 26.80 6.48 -0.08
N ILE A 11 26.10 7.26 -0.91
CA ILE A 11 25.66 8.59 -0.48
C ILE A 11 24.37 8.36 0.31
N ASP A 12 24.39 8.73 1.58
CA ASP A 12 23.23 8.68 2.44
C ASP A 12 22.59 10.07 2.49
N ASP A 13 21.70 10.32 1.53
CA ASP A 13 20.78 11.46 1.54
C ASP A 13 19.34 10.90 1.66
N PRO A 14 18.81 10.78 2.88
CA PRO A 14 17.48 10.22 3.12
C PRO A 14 16.37 11.02 2.44
N SER A 15 16.52 12.34 2.35
CA SER A 15 15.50 13.22 1.75
C SER A 15 15.42 13.02 0.24
N LEU A 16 16.57 12.96 -0.44
CA LEU A 16 16.61 12.71 -1.87
C LEU A 16 16.12 11.29 -2.21
N LYS A 17 16.51 10.29 -1.40
CA LYS A 17 16.00 8.93 -1.53
C LYS A 17 14.48 8.89 -1.40
N ALA A 18 13.92 9.53 -0.37
CA ALA A 18 12.47 9.57 -0.16
C ALA A 18 11.74 10.17 -1.37
N SER A 19 12.23 11.30 -1.89
CA SER A 19 11.65 11.94 -3.09
C SER A 19 11.68 11.02 -4.32
N TRP A 20 12.75 10.27 -4.54
CA TRP A 20 12.81 9.30 -5.64
C TRP A 20 11.88 8.12 -5.43
N ILE A 21 11.75 7.60 -4.19
CA ILE A 21 10.83 6.52 -3.88
C ILE A 21 9.38 6.95 -4.09
N GLU A 22 9.01 8.17 -3.69
CA GLU A 22 7.68 8.74 -3.93
C GLU A 22 7.36 8.80 -5.43
N GLN A 23 8.28 9.32 -6.24
CA GLN A 23 8.12 9.39 -7.71
C GLN A 23 8.00 8.00 -8.36
N LEU A 24 8.73 7.01 -7.84
CA LEU A 24 8.70 5.65 -8.35
C LEU A 24 7.48 4.86 -7.85
N SER A 25 6.96 5.20 -6.68
CA SER A 25 5.84 4.54 -6.03
C SER A 25 4.61 4.52 -6.95
N THR A 26 4.15 5.68 -7.41
CA THR A 26 2.99 5.78 -8.32
C THR A 26 3.15 4.93 -9.57
N VAL A 27 4.38 4.78 -10.05
CA VAL A 27 4.69 4.11 -11.31
C VAL A 27 4.66 2.60 -11.12
N TYR A 28 5.27 2.08 -10.06
CA TYR A 28 5.22 0.66 -9.75
C TYR A 28 3.81 0.20 -9.37
N LEU A 29 3.09 0.98 -8.58
CA LEU A 29 1.73 0.63 -8.17
C LEU A 29 0.80 0.47 -9.38
N ARG A 30 0.86 1.40 -10.34
CA ARG A 30 -0.02 1.39 -11.52
C ARG A 30 0.39 0.41 -12.61
N ASN A 31 1.66 0.04 -12.70
CA ASN A 31 2.19 -0.68 -13.86
C ASN A 31 2.72 -2.10 -13.56
N GLY A 32 2.81 -2.48 -12.29
CA GLY A 32 3.45 -3.72 -11.85
C GLY A 32 4.95 -3.54 -11.58
N LEU A 33 5.55 -4.58 -11.01
CA LEU A 33 6.93 -4.61 -10.53
C LEU A 33 7.93 -5.12 -11.56
N THR A 34 7.48 -5.59 -12.72
CA THR A 34 8.34 -6.22 -13.73
C THR A 34 8.81 -5.28 -14.84
N LYS A 35 8.06 -4.21 -15.14
CA LYS A 35 8.26 -3.39 -16.35
C LYS A 35 9.50 -2.48 -16.38
N PHE A 36 10.12 -2.18 -15.24
CA PHE A 36 11.18 -1.15 -15.17
C PHE A 36 12.54 -1.73 -14.81
N THR A 37 13.53 -1.58 -15.69
CA THR A 37 14.94 -1.88 -15.41
C THR A 37 15.61 -0.74 -14.63
N MET A 38 16.84 -0.97 -14.13
CA MET A 38 17.61 0.11 -13.50
C MET A 38 17.93 1.27 -14.47
N ASP A 39 17.99 1.01 -15.77
CA ASP A 39 18.18 2.06 -16.78
C ASP A 39 16.92 2.90 -16.95
N ASP A 40 15.74 2.27 -17.00
CA ASP A 40 14.46 2.96 -17.07
C ASP A 40 14.21 3.83 -15.84
N ILE A 41 14.56 3.32 -14.65
CA ILE A 41 14.47 4.06 -13.38
C ILE A 41 15.38 5.29 -13.42
N ALA A 42 16.64 5.12 -13.82
CA ALA A 42 17.59 6.22 -13.88
C ALA A 42 17.15 7.31 -14.86
N ALA A 43 16.70 6.91 -16.06
CA ALA A 43 16.14 7.81 -17.06
C ALA A 43 14.92 8.57 -16.53
N LYS A 44 14.02 7.88 -15.82
CA LYS A 44 12.83 8.48 -15.22
C LYS A 44 13.14 9.51 -14.14
N LEU A 45 14.17 9.27 -13.34
CA LEU A 45 14.63 10.19 -12.30
C LEU A 45 15.53 11.31 -12.85
N GLY A 46 15.86 11.30 -14.15
CA GLY A 46 16.75 12.29 -14.76
C GLY A 46 18.21 12.19 -14.29
N ILE A 47 18.65 11.00 -13.84
CA ILE A 47 20.00 10.77 -13.31
C ILE A 47 20.73 9.67 -14.08
N SER A 48 22.05 9.60 -13.94
CA SER A 48 22.81 8.48 -14.49
C SER A 48 22.55 7.18 -13.72
N LYS A 49 22.61 6.03 -14.40
CA LYS A 49 22.60 4.70 -13.76
C LYS A 49 23.67 4.59 -12.67
N ALA A 50 24.85 5.18 -12.91
CA ALA A 50 25.95 5.19 -11.95
C ALA A 50 25.59 5.97 -10.68
N THR A 51 24.83 7.06 -10.79
CA THR A 51 24.29 7.82 -9.65
C THR A 51 23.26 6.99 -8.91
N LEU A 52 22.31 6.37 -9.61
CA LEU A 52 21.28 5.52 -8.99
C LEU A 52 21.90 4.42 -8.12
N TYR A 53 22.95 3.75 -8.62
CA TYR A 53 23.68 2.71 -7.86
C TYR A 53 24.44 3.22 -6.63
N LYS A 54 24.67 4.54 -6.48
CA LYS A 54 25.23 5.10 -5.25
C LYS A 54 24.21 5.14 -4.12
N TYR A 55 22.93 5.19 -4.45
CA TYR A 55 21.83 5.28 -3.48
C TYR A 55 21.16 3.93 -3.25
N PHE A 56 20.93 3.15 -4.31
CA PHE A 56 20.30 1.83 -4.23
C PHE A 56 21.21 0.75 -4.80
N ALA A 57 21.48 -0.29 -4.02
CA ALA A 57 22.30 -1.42 -4.40
C ALA A 57 21.63 -2.29 -5.47
N SER A 58 20.31 -2.33 -5.49
CA SER A 58 19.56 -3.16 -6.42
C SER A 58 18.17 -2.59 -6.68
N ARG A 59 17.53 -3.10 -7.74
CA ARG A 59 16.10 -2.88 -7.97
C ARG A 59 15.25 -3.38 -6.80
N ALA A 60 15.61 -4.53 -6.21
CA ALA A 60 14.87 -5.09 -5.07
C ALA A 60 14.85 -4.13 -3.87
N GLU A 61 15.93 -3.38 -3.63
CA GLU A 61 15.96 -2.34 -2.58
C GLU A 61 14.98 -1.20 -2.86
N ILE A 62 14.85 -0.80 -4.12
CA ILE A 62 13.87 0.22 -4.55
C ILE A 62 12.44 -0.29 -4.34
N LEU A 63 12.16 -1.53 -4.76
CA LEU A 63 10.83 -2.13 -4.59
C LEU A 63 10.46 -2.29 -3.12
N ASP A 64 11.42 -2.69 -2.27
CA ASP A 64 11.25 -2.76 -0.83
C ASP A 64 10.89 -1.39 -0.23
N ALA A 65 11.62 -0.34 -0.63
CA ALA A 65 11.36 1.02 -0.17
C ALA A 65 9.99 1.54 -0.64
N VAL A 66 9.56 1.22 -1.87
CA VAL A 66 8.22 1.56 -2.37
C VAL A 66 7.12 0.88 -1.55
N VAL A 67 7.24 -0.43 -1.30
CA VAL A 67 6.26 -1.17 -0.50
C VAL A 67 6.21 -0.66 0.93
N ARG A 68 7.37 -0.34 1.53
CA ARG A 68 7.45 0.25 2.87
C ARG A 68 6.78 1.62 2.94
N LEU A 69 7.06 2.49 1.97
CA LEU A 69 6.41 3.81 1.90
C LEU A 69 4.89 3.64 1.93
N ARG A 70 4.35 2.74 1.09
CA ARG A 70 2.90 2.49 1.04
C ARG A 70 2.34 1.91 2.33
N ILE A 71 3.05 0.99 2.96
CA ILE A 71 2.66 0.46 4.26
C ILE A 71 2.58 1.60 5.29
N THR A 72 3.61 2.44 5.37
CA THR A 72 3.68 3.57 6.32
C THR A 72 2.62 4.63 6.06
N GLU A 73 2.32 4.95 4.81
CA GLU A 73 1.24 5.88 4.49
C GLU A 73 -0.13 5.35 4.94
N ILE A 74 -0.38 4.03 4.78
CA ILE A 74 -1.65 3.45 5.19
C ILE A 74 -1.71 3.35 6.72
N GLU A 75 -0.62 2.97 7.39
CA GLU A 75 -0.49 2.84 8.86
C GLU A 75 -1.05 4.03 9.66
N ALA A 76 -1.10 5.22 9.09
CA ALA A 76 -1.75 6.39 9.69
C ALA A 76 -3.22 6.17 10.08
N PHE A 77 -3.87 5.13 9.55
CA PHE A 77 -5.24 4.74 9.93
C PHE A 77 -5.36 4.43 11.43
N GLU A 78 -4.31 3.94 12.08
CA GLU A 78 -4.34 3.57 13.51
C GLU A 78 -4.58 4.80 14.40
N ASP A 79 -3.92 5.91 14.05
CA ASP A 79 -4.10 7.20 14.73
C ASP A 79 -5.52 7.74 14.47
N GLN A 80 -6.02 7.61 13.25
CA GLN A 80 -7.38 8.02 12.88
C GLN A 80 -8.46 7.24 13.65
N LEU A 81 -8.29 5.92 13.83
CA LEU A 81 -9.20 5.09 14.64
C LEU A 81 -9.15 5.42 16.13
N SER A 82 -8.13 6.13 16.57
CA SER A 82 -7.93 6.54 17.96
C SER A 82 -8.26 8.02 18.23
N ASP A 83 -8.70 8.78 17.22
CA ASP A 83 -8.99 10.21 17.36
C ASP A 83 -10.35 10.47 18.04
N ASP A 84 -10.33 10.71 19.35
CA ASP A 84 -11.53 11.02 20.14
C ASP A 84 -12.11 12.43 19.92
N LYS A 85 -11.54 13.22 19.01
CA LYS A 85 -12.11 14.52 18.60
C LYS A 85 -13.32 14.35 17.68
N ILE A 86 -13.44 13.20 17.01
CA ILE A 86 -14.53 12.89 16.09
C ILE A 86 -15.28 11.63 16.54
N THR A 87 -16.49 11.43 16.04
CA THR A 87 -17.34 10.32 16.45
C THR A 87 -16.79 8.98 15.97
N PHE A 88 -17.22 7.89 16.62
CA PHE A 88 -16.86 6.52 16.23
C PHE A 88 -17.14 6.24 14.74
N SER A 89 -18.33 6.60 14.27
CA SER A 89 -18.73 6.40 12.88
C SER A 89 -17.91 7.23 11.89
N GLU A 90 -17.53 8.46 12.26
CA GLU A 90 -16.66 9.31 11.43
C GLU A 90 -15.25 8.73 11.30
N ARG A 91 -14.67 8.24 12.42
CA ARG A 91 -13.37 7.55 12.38
C ARG A 91 -13.39 6.35 11.42
N TYR A 92 -14.42 5.53 11.54
CA TYR A 92 -14.61 4.36 10.68
C TYR A 92 -14.70 4.78 9.20
N PHE A 93 -15.55 5.76 8.90
CA PHE A 93 -15.76 6.22 7.52
C PHE A 93 -14.48 6.78 6.88
N GLU A 94 -13.75 7.65 7.57
CA GLU A 94 -12.53 8.24 7.03
C GLU A 94 -11.42 7.19 6.82
N VAL A 95 -11.33 6.19 7.69
CA VAL A 95 -10.36 5.09 7.53
C VAL A 95 -10.70 4.20 6.34
N ILE A 96 -11.96 3.78 6.20
CA ILE A 96 -12.40 2.98 5.04
C ILE A 96 -12.20 3.75 3.74
N LYS A 97 -12.55 5.03 3.70
CA LYS A 97 -12.35 5.91 2.55
C LYS A 97 -10.87 6.05 2.19
N THR A 98 -10.02 6.33 3.16
CA THR A 98 -8.57 6.49 2.96
C THR A 98 -7.95 5.19 2.45
N ALA A 99 -8.23 4.05 3.10
CA ALA A 99 -7.77 2.75 2.66
C ALA A 99 -8.22 2.41 1.23
N SER A 100 -9.48 2.70 0.90
CA SER A 100 -10.04 2.46 -0.44
C SER A 100 -9.31 3.26 -1.52
N VAL A 101 -9.08 4.56 -1.30
CA VAL A 101 -8.37 5.42 -2.26
C VAL A 101 -6.93 4.95 -2.46
N MET A 102 -6.22 4.64 -1.37
CA MET A 102 -4.81 4.24 -1.44
C MET A 102 -4.60 2.89 -2.12
N LEU A 103 -5.56 1.97 -1.96
CA LEU A 103 -5.51 0.67 -2.60
C LEU A 103 -5.97 0.71 -4.06
N ALA A 104 -6.89 1.62 -4.42
CA ALA A 104 -7.30 1.82 -5.81
C ALA A 104 -6.14 2.30 -6.71
N GLU A 105 -5.07 2.86 -6.15
CA GLU A 105 -3.86 3.19 -6.92
C GLU A 105 -3.03 1.96 -7.32
N MET A 106 -3.28 0.79 -6.70
CA MET A 106 -2.56 -0.44 -6.96
C MET A 106 -3.23 -1.21 -8.09
N SER A 107 -2.48 -1.47 -9.16
CA SER A 107 -2.93 -2.34 -10.25
C SER A 107 -2.98 -3.81 -9.81
N ASN A 108 -3.86 -4.57 -10.44
CA ASN A 108 -3.90 -6.03 -10.30
C ASN A 108 -2.53 -6.67 -10.62
N GLN A 109 -1.79 -6.12 -11.58
CA GLN A 109 -0.44 -6.60 -11.91
C GLN A 109 0.57 -6.37 -10.77
N PHE A 110 0.52 -5.24 -10.07
CA PHE A 110 1.36 -4.99 -8.90
C PHE A 110 1.11 -6.04 -7.80
N LEU A 111 -0.15 -6.37 -7.54
CA LEU A 111 -0.51 -7.40 -6.55
C LEU A 111 -0.05 -8.80 -6.97
N ILE A 112 -0.22 -9.16 -8.24
CA ILE A 112 0.25 -10.42 -8.80
C ILE A 112 1.76 -10.54 -8.70
N ASP A 113 2.49 -9.51 -9.16
CA ASP A 113 3.96 -9.50 -9.16
C ASP A 113 4.50 -9.59 -7.75
N SER A 114 3.93 -8.83 -6.81
CA SER A 114 4.31 -8.88 -5.39
C SER A 114 4.19 -10.31 -4.86
N ARG A 115 3.06 -10.98 -5.13
CA ARG A 115 2.79 -12.34 -4.64
C ARG A 115 3.65 -13.42 -5.29
N GLN A 116 3.87 -13.34 -6.60
CA GLN A 116 4.50 -14.42 -7.37
C GLN A 116 6.01 -14.29 -7.50
N LEU A 117 6.53 -13.06 -7.55
CA LEU A 117 7.92 -12.78 -7.91
C LEU A 117 8.75 -12.26 -6.73
N TYR A 118 8.11 -11.65 -5.72
CA TYR A 118 8.78 -11.01 -4.60
C TYR A 118 8.18 -11.45 -3.25
N PRO A 119 8.39 -12.71 -2.84
CA PRO A 119 7.77 -13.29 -1.65
C PRO A 119 8.07 -12.51 -0.36
N GLU A 120 9.24 -11.86 -0.27
CA GLU A 120 9.64 -10.99 0.83
C GLU A 120 8.90 -9.65 0.87
N LEU A 121 8.43 -9.14 -0.27
CA LEU A 121 7.56 -7.97 -0.33
C LEU A 121 6.14 -8.37 0.04
N TRP A 122 5.67 -9.49 -0.51
CA TRP A 122 4.36 -10.04 -0.18
C TRP A 122 4.23 -10.40 1.30
N ALA A 123 5.29 -10.90 1.95
CA ALA A 123 5.30 -11.14 3.39
C ALA A 123 4.98 -9.86 4.18
N LYS A 124 5.64 -8.73 3.88
CA LYS A 124 5.37 -7.45 4.55
C LYS A 124 3.94 -6.98 4.35
N MET A 125 3.41 -7.14 3.14
CA MET A 125 2.01 -6.79 2.85
C MET A 125 1.03 -7.66 3.67
N ARG A 126 1.33 -8.96 3.84
CA ARG A 126 0.51 -9.83 4.70
C ARG A 126 0.61 -9.44 6.17
N ASP A 127 1.81 -9.16 6.66
CA ASP A 127 2.02 -8.73 8.04
C ASP A 127 1.25 -7.42 8.33
N PHE A 128 1.27 -6.48 7.38
CA PHE A 128 0.45 -5.27 7.42
C PHE A 128 -1.06 -5.59 7.47
N GLN A 129 -1.55 -6.48 6.58
CA GLN A 129 -2.95 -6.87 6.55
C GLN A 129 -3.43 -7.56 7.84
N ASP A 130 -2.56 -8.34 8.48
CA ASP A 130 -2.89 -9.04 9.72
C ASP A 130 -2.91 -8.07 10.91
N ARG A 131 -2.00 -7.09 10.93
CA ARG A 131 -2.08 -5.98 11.90
C ARG A 131 -3.32 -5.12 11.69
N ALA A 132 -3.64 -4.74 10.45
CA ALA A 132 -4.84 -3.96 10.15
C ALA A 132 -6.11 -4.67 10.62
N LEU A 133 -6.19 -6.00 10.42
CA LEU A 133 -7.28 -6.82 10.93
C LEU A 133 -7.35 -6.77 12.47
N PHE A 134 -6.21 -6.90 13.15
CA PHE A 134 -6.15 -6.84 14.61
C PHE A 134 -6.61 -5.48 15.16
N VAL A 135 -6.17 -4.37 14.54
CA VAL A 135 -6.56 -3.02 14.95
C VAL A 135 -8.05 -2.78 14.70
N ALA A 136 -8.57 -3.19 13.54
CA ALA A 136 -9.99 -3.09 13.23
C ALA A 136 -10.85 -3.91 14.21
N GLU A 137 -10.42 -5.14 14.55
CA GLU A 137 -11.10 -5.98 15.56
C GLU A 137 -11.17 -5.27 16.92
N ALA A 138 -10.07 -4.64 17.35
CA ALA A 138 -10.03 -3.88 18.59
C ALA A 138 -10.92 -2.63 18.55
N PHE A 139 -10.98 -1.93 17.41
CA PHE A 139 -11.86 -0.79 17.20
C PHE A 139 -13.34 -1.18 17.32
N TYR A 140 -13.75 -2.26 16.67
CA TYR A 140 -15.12 -2.77 16.77
C TYR A 140 -15.49 -3.21 18.18
N ARG A 141 -14.57 -3.88 18.88
CA ARG A 141 -14.77 -4.26 20.28
C ARG A 141 -15.09 -3.05 21.16
N LYS A 142 -14.34 -1.96 21.01
CA LYS A 142 -14.61 -0.70 21.73
C LYS A 142 -16.00 -0.13 21.41
N GLY A 143 -16.42 -0.18 20.15
CA GLY A 143 -17.75 0.30 19.73
C GLY A 143 -18.89 -0.51 20.36
N ILE A 144 -18.71 -1.82 20.50
CA ILE A 144 -19.69 -2.71 21.13
C ILE A 144 -19.74 -2.51 22.64
N GLU A 145 -18.57 -2.46 23.30
CA GLU A 145 -18.48 -2.21 24.75
C GLU A 145 -19.08 -0.86 25.15
N ALA A 146 -18.97 0.15 24.28
CA ALA A 146 -19.58 1.46 24.46
C ALA A 146 -21.08 1.53 24.12
N GLY A 147 -21.69 0.43 23.64
CA GLY A 147 -23.09 0.40 23.22
C GLY A 147 -23.40 1.19 21.94
N ILE A 148 -22.37 1.58 21.19
CA ILE A 148 -22.49 2.29 19.90
C ILE A 148 -22.91 1.31 18.79
N MET A 149 -22.49 0.05 18.92
CA MET A 149 -22.78 -1.02 17.98
C MET A 149 -23.49 -2.19 18.64
N ASN A 150 -24.23 -2.95 17.82
CA ASN A 150 -24.81 -4.23 18.23
C ASN A 150 -23.72 -5.25 18.56
N ASP A 151 -24.04 -6.19 19.45
CA ASP A 151 -23.19 -7.31 19.83
C ASP A 151 -23.03 -8.30 18.66
N ILE A 152 -22.09 -7.99 17.78
CA ILE A 152 -21.68 -8.77 16.62
C ILE A 152 -20.22 -9.14 16.83
N ASN A 153 -19.81 -10.35 16.43
CA ASN A 153 -18.42 -10.78 16.57
C ASN A 153 -17.45 -9.76 15.89
N PRO A 154 -16.58 -9.07 16.65
CA PRO A 154 -15.71 -8.02 16.12
C PRO A 154 -14.77 -8.50 15.01
N ARG A 155 -14.34 -9.77 15.09
CA ARG A 155 -13.46 -10.37 14.10
C ARG A 155 -14.17 -10.58 12.77
N LEU A 156 -15.45 -10.92 12.79
CA LEU A 156 -16.24 -11.05 11.55
C LEU A 156 -16.42 -9.70 10.86
N LEU A 157 -16.63 -8.62 11.62
CA LEU A 157 -16.70 -7.28 11.07
C LEU A 157 -15.37 -6.87 10.43
N ALA A 158 -14.25 -7.04 11.15
CA ALA A 158 -12.92 -6.75 10.61
C ALA A 158 -12.57 -7.59 9.37
N LEU A 159 -12.99 -8.86 9.32
CA LEU A 159 -12.83 -9.71 8.13
C LEU A 159 -13.68 -9.21 6.95
N THR A 160 -14.88 -8.70 7.23
CA THR A 160 -15.77 -8.12 6.20
C THR A 160 -15.11 -6.89 5.59
N ASP A 161 -14.53 -6.00 6.41
CA ASP A 161 -13.78 -4.84 5.91
C ASP A 161 -12.59 -5.26 5.06
N LYS A 162 -11.81 -6.23 5.51
CA LYS A 162 -10.67 -6.77 4.75
C LYS A 162 -11.11 -7.28 3.37
N MET A 163 -12.27 -7.96 3.29
CA MET A 163 -12.83 -8.44 2.04
C MET A 163 -13.35 -7.29 1.16
N PHE A 164 -14.09 -6.35 1.75
CA PHE A 164 -14.62 -5.17 1.06
C PHE A 164 -13.50 -4.34 0.45
N ILE A 165 -12.52 -3.94 1.27
CA ILE A 165 -11.36 -3.15 0.86
C ILE A 165 -10.60 -3.84 -0.27
N ARG A 166 -10.41 -5.17 -0.19
CA ARG A 166 -9.78 -5.94 -1.26
C ARG A 166 -10.62 -5.96 -2.54
N SER A 167 -11.94 -6.08 -2.45
CA SER A 167 -12.82 -6.04 -3.62
C SER A 167 -12.82 -4.68 -4.29
N VAL A 168 -12.83 -3.59 -3.52
CA VAL A 168 -12.74 -2.21 -4.03
C VAL A 168 -11.38 -1.95 -4.70
N ALA A 169 -10.32 -2.63 -4.27
CA ALA A 169 -9.02 -2.56 -4.93
C ALA A 169 -8.93 -3.33 -6.26
N ASP A 170 -9.93 -4.16 -6.59
CA ASP A 170 -9.97 -4.89 -7.86
C ASP A 170 -10.68 -4.04 -8.92
N GLU A 171 -9.92 -3.57 -9.90
CA GLU A 171 -10.39 -2.73 -11.02
C GLU A 171 -11.56 -3.39 -11.78
N ALA A 172 -11.57 -4.72 -11.91
CA ALA A 172 -12.65 -5.45 -12.58
C ALA A 172 -13.95 -5.39 -11.77
N PHE A 173 -13.86 -5.54 -10.44
CA PHE A 173 -15.00 -5.44 -9.54
C PHE A 173 -15.59 -4.03 -9.51
N LEU A 174 -14.75 -2.99 -9.49
CA LEU A 174 -15.20 -1.60 -9.54
C LEU A 174 -15.94 -1.27 -10.83
N GLN A 175 -15.39 -1.66 -11.99
CA GLN A 175 -16.07 -1.40 -13.26
C GLN A 175 -17.40 -2.15 -13.37
N GLU A 176 -17.45 -3.41 -12.95
CA GLU A 176 -18.68 -4.21 -12.97
C GLU A 176 -19.74 -3.67 -12.00
N SER A 177 -19.33 -3.28 -10.79
CA SER A 177 -20.24 -2.78 -9.75
C SER A 177 -20.77 -1.38 -10.09
N LEU A 178 -19.92 -0.48 -10.60
CA LEU A 178 -20.34 0.84 -11.06
C LEU A 178 -21.25 0.72 -12.29
N PHE A 179 -20.90 -0.13 -13.26
CA PHE A 179 -21.74 -0.38 -14.44
C PHE A 179 -23.13 -0.89 -14.04
N LYS A 180 -23.20 -1.86 -13.12
CA LYS A 180 -24.47 -2.39 -12.59
C LYS A 180 -25.27 -1.32 -11.84
N PHE A 181 -24.61 -0.52 -11.00
CA PHE A 181 -25.25 0.56 -10.25
C PHE A 181 -25.88 1.62 -11.18
N PHE A 182 -25.15 2.06 -12.21
CA PHE A 182 -25.68 3.04 -13.17
C PHE A 182 -26.74 2.46 -14.10
N SER A 183 -26.66 1.16 -14.44
CA SER A 183 -27.70 0.50 -15.24
C SER A 183 -29.03 0.34 -14.48
N GLN A 184 -29.00 0.21 -13.15
CA GLN A 184 -30.21 0.09 -12.31
C GLN A 184 -30.90 1.43 -12.00
N GLN A 185 -30.28 2.57 -12.34
CA GLN A 185 -30.88 3.90 -12.19
C GLN A 185 -31.47 4.44 -13.50
N LEU A 186 -31.34 3.70 -14.60
CA LEU A 186 -31.83 4.07 -15.94
C LEU A 186 -33.12 3.32 -16.33
N ASP A 187 -33.63 2.46 -15.45
CA ASP A 187 -34.93 1.79 -15.52
C ASP A 187 -35.84 2.28 -14.37
#